data_AF-A0A6G9CNE3-F1
#
_entry.id   AF-A0A6G9CNE3-F1
#
_cell.length_a   1.000
_cell.length_b   1.000
_cell.length_c   1.000
_cell.angle_alpha   90.00
_cell.angle_beta   90.00
_cell.angle_gamma   90.00
#
_symmetry.space_group_name_H-M   'P 1'
#
loop_
_entity.id
_entity.type
_entity.pdbx_description
1 polymer ?
#
loop_
_entity_poly.entity_id
_entity_poly.type
_entity_poly.pdbx_seq_one_letter_code
_entity_poly.pdbx_strand_id
1 'polypeptide(L)'
;MLHDVRNPVDGARITYQIVGDGPPLLMVHGTALSRSIWRGFGYVKALQEQYRLILVDMRGHGRSDKPHDSDSYAMDLVVGDLLEILDTESPFEPAHVLGYSFGGRSVMSLTVEHSERVRSLTVGAVVAGR
;
A
#
# COMPACT_ATOMS: atom_id res chain seq x y z
N MET A 1 0.29 7.88 14.16
CA MET A 1 -1.08 8.40 14.02
C MET A 1 -1.73 7.71 12.81
N LEU A 2 -3.06 7.80 12.64
CA LEU A 2 -3.68 7.40 11.36
C LEU A 2 -3.74 8.60 10.43
N HIS A 3 -3.52 8.33 9.16
CA HIS A 3 -3.51 9.30 8.07
C HIS A 3 -4.50 8.83 7.01
N ASP A 4 -5.05 9.78 6.25
CA ASP A 4 -5.98 9.51 5.17
C ASP A 4 -5.55 10.28 3.93
N VAL A 5 -5.64 9.64 2.77
CA VAL A 5 -5.66 10.31 1.46
C VAL A 5 -6.98 10.02 0.76
N ARG A 6 -7.25 10.74 -0.33
CA ARG A 6 -8.40 10.47 -1.21
C ARG A 6 -7.91 10.17 -2.60
N ASN A 7 -8.35 9.06 -3.15
CA ASN A 7 -8.07 8.75 -4.54
C ASN A 7 -8.59 9.88 -5.45
N PRO A 8 -7.77 10.42 -6.36
CA PRO A 8 -8.13 11.59 -7.15
C PRO A 8 -9.21 11.31 -8.20
N VAL A 9 -9.47 10.04 -8.53
CA VAL A 9 -10.44 9.64 -9.58
C VAL A 9 -11.83 9.44 -9.00
N ASP A 10 -11.95 8.68 -7.91
CA ASP A 10 -13.24 8.27 -7.34
C ASP A 10 -13.51 8.85 -5.94
N GLY A 11 -12.55 9.57 -5.35
CA GLY A 11 -12.66 10.20 -4.04
C GLY A 11 -12.62 9.24 -2.85
N ALA A 12 -12.38 7.93 -3.07
CA ALA A 12 -12.33 6.93 -2.02
C ALA A 12 -11.28 7.29 -0.96
N ARG A 13 -11.67 7.27 0.32
CA ARG A 13 -10.74 7.54 1.43
C ARG A 13 -9.93 6.29 1.75
N ILE A 14 -8.61 6.44 1.74
CA ILE A 14 -7.66 5.37 2.04
C ILE A 14 -6.88 5.72 3.31
N THR A 15 -7.02 4.89 4.33
CA THR A 15 -6.40 5.09 5.64
C THR A 15 -5.10 4.30 5.74
N TYR A 16 -4.05 4.92 6.27
CA TYR A 16 -2.77 4.27 6.53
C TYR A 16 -2.15 4.75 7.86
N GLN A 17 -1.06 4.10 8.27
CA GLN A 17 -0.30 4.46 9.45
C GLN A 17 1.18 4.60 9.12
N ILE A 18 1.81 5.65 9.65
CA ILE A 18 3.27 5.82 9.64
C ILE A 18 3.89 5.30 10.94
N VAL A 19 5.02 4.59 10.82
CA VAL A 19 5.83 4.11 11.96
C VAL A 19 7.31 4.18 11.62
N GLY A 20 8.12 4.67 12.55
CA GLY A 20 9.56 4.79 12.36
C GLY A 20 9.92 6.00 11.51
N ASP A 21 11.22 6.17 11.32
CA ASP A 21 11.84 7.24 10.57
C ASP A 21 12.90 6.62 9.64
N GLY A 22 13.12 7.18 8.45
CA GLY A 22 14.05 6.65 7.46
C GLY A 22 13.45 6.55 6.05
N PRO A 23 14.09 5.77 5.15
CA PRO A 23 13.60 5.57 3.79
C PRO A 23 12.17 5.01 3.77
N PRO A 24 11.31 5.48 2.86
CA PRO A 24 9.90 5.08 2.84
C PRO A 24 9.74 3.62 2.38
N LEU A 25 8.95 2.86 3.13
CA LEU A 25 8.57 1.48 2.82
C LEU A 25 7.03 1.34 2.84
N LEU A 26 6.43 1.23 1.66
CA LEU A 26 5.01 0.98 1.48
C LEU A 26 4.68 -0.50 1.71
N MET A 27 3.75 -0.80 2.62
CA MET A 27 3.38 -2.16 3.00
C MET A 27 1.90 -2.44 2.74
N VAL A 28 1.63 -3.29 1.74
CA VAL A 28 0.29 -3.54 1.18
C VAL A 28 -0.18 -4.97 1.47
N HIS A 29 -1.23 -5.12 2.27
CA HIS A 29 -1.72 -6.43 2.73
C HIS A 29 -2.52 -7.19 1.66
N GLY A 30 -2.86 -8.45 1.92
CA GLY A 30 -3.72 -9.27 1.07
C GLY A 30 -5.22 -9.13 1.34
N THR A 31 -6.05 -9.82 0.56
CA THR A 31 -7.51 -9.88 0.75
C THR A 31 -7.90 -10.38 2.14
N ALA A 32 -9.00 -9.86 2.70
CA ALA A 32 -9.53 -10.21 4.02
C ALA A 32 -8.59 -9.91 5.21
N LEU A 33 -7.53 -9.11 4.97
CA LEU A 33 -6.61 -8.63 5.99
C LEU A 33 -6.78 -7.11 6.20
N SER A 34 -5.89 -6.51 6.98
CA SER A 34 -5.75 -5.06 7.14
C SER A 34 -4.30 -4.73 7.51
N ARG A 35 -3.95 -3.45 7.67
CA ARG A 35 -2.61 -3.05 8.12
C ARG A 35 -2.17 -3.68 9.44
N SER A 36 -3.12 -4.17 10.25
CA SER A 36 -2.84 -4.78 11.56
C SER A 36 -1.92 -6.00 11.46
N ILE A 37 -1.90 -6.72 10.33
CA ILE A 37 -1.06 -7.90 10.13
C ILE A 37 0.43 -7.59 10.27
N TRP A 38 0.85 -6.39 9.86
CA TRP A 38 2.26 -6.00 9.89
C TRP A 38 2.79 -5.90 11.32
N ARG A 39 1.93 -5.51 12.27
CA ARG A 39 2.26 -5.58 13.70
C ARG A 39 2.08 -7.00 14.24
N GLY A 40 0.96 -7.65 13.91
CA GLY A 40 0.62 -8.99 14.42
C GLY A 40 1.68 -10.05 14.10
N PHE A 41 2.31 -9.96 12.93
CA PHE A 41 3.38 -10.87 12.50
C PHE A 41 4.80 -10.33 12.76
N GLY A 42 4.94 -9.22 13.46
CA GLY A 42 6.25 -8.73 13.93
C GLY A 42 7.07 -7.90 12.92
N TYR A 43 6.58 -7.66 11.70
CA TYR A 43 7.29 -6.85 10.69
C TYR A 43 7.60 -5.44 11.19
N VAL A 44 6.64 -4.78 11.85
CA VAL A 44 6.88 -3.43 12.38
C VAL A 44 8.02 -3.41 13.39
N LYS A 45 8.06 -4.40 14.31
CA LYS A 45 9.15 -4.50 15.29
C LYS A 45 10.51 -4.70 14.60
N ALA A 46 10.54 -5.49 13.53
CA ALA A 46 11.77 -5.80 12.81
C ALA A 46 12.30 -4.65 11.94
N LEU A 47 11.43 -3.78 11.43
CA LEU A 47 11.78 -2.82 10.37
C LEU A 47 11.71 -1.34 10.78
N GLN A 48 10.98 -0.99 11.84
CA GLN A 48 10.72 0.43 12.19
C GLN A 48 11.96 1.25 12.57
N GLU A 49 13.08 0.61 12.91
CA GLU A 49 14.35 1.31 13.23
C GLU A 49 15.15 1.65 11.95
N GLN A 50 14.81 1.07 10.80
CA GLN A 50 15.54 1.22 9.55
C GLN A 50 14.75 1.93 8.46
N TYR A 51 13.42 1.91 8.55
CA TYR A 51 12.51 2.41 7.53
C TYR A 51 11.39 3.23 8.15
N ARG A 52 10.90 4.21 7.38
CA ARG A 52 9.61 4.84 7.62
C ARG A 52 8.53 3.96 6.98
N LEU A 53 7.86 3.16 7.80
CA LEU A 53 6.85 2.20 7.37
C LEU A 53 5.52 2.89 7.08
N ILE A 54 4.98 2.67 5.89
CA ILE A 54 3.67 3.15 5.45
C ILE A 54 2.72 1.94 5.38
N LEU A 55 1.94 1.74 6.44
CA LEU A 55 1.09 0.57 6.64
C LEU A 55 -0.33 0.88 6.16
N VAL A 56 -0.71 0.37 4.98
CA VAL A 56 -1.97 0.73 4.31
C VAL A 56 -3.11 -0.19 4.74
N ASP A 57 -4.30 0.36 5.00
CA ASP A 57 -5.55 -0.40 4.85
C ASP A 57 -6.01 -0.21 3.41
N MET A 58 -6.00 -1.28 2.59
CA MET A 58 -6.45 -1.17 1.20
C MET A 58 -7.94 -0.80 1.13
N ARG A 59 -8.38 -0.23 0.00
CA ARG A 59 -9.82 -0.08 -0.29
C ARG A 59 -10.57 -1.40 -0.03
N GLY A 60 -11.76 -1.31 0.55
CA GLY A 60 -12.53 -2.48 1.01
C GLY A 60 -12.12 -3.03 2.39
N HIS A 61 -11.02 -2.57 2.98
CA HIS A 61 -10.44 -3.17 4.18
C HIS A 61 -10.21 -2.17 5.32
N GLY A 62 -10.08 -2.68 6.55
CA GLY A 62 -9.75 -1.89 7.73
C GLY A 62 -10.60 -0.62 7.90
N ARG A 63 -9.96 0.56 7.97
CA ARG A 63 -10.62 1.87 8.12
C ARG A 63 -10.84 2.65 6.81
N SER A 64 -10.30 2.15 5.71
CA SER A 64 -10.54 2.70 4.37
C SER A 64 -11.99 2.48 3.96
N ASP A 65 -12.44 3.27 2.99
CA ASP A 65 -13.77 3.15 2.41
C ASP A 65 -13.98 1.78 1.75
N LYS A 66 -15.25 1.34 1.73
CA LYS A 66 -15.68 0.00 1.28
C LYS A 66 -16.82 0.16 0.28
N PRO A 67 -16.53 0.65 -0.94
CA PRO A 67 -17.55 0.80 -1.96
C PRO A 67 -18.21 -0.54 -2.24
N HIS A 68 -19.52 -0.52 -2.51
CA HIS A 68 -20.29 -1.72 -2.79
C HIS A 68 -20.28 -2.11 -4.28
N ASP A 69 -19.93 -1.17 -5.14
CA ASP A 69 -19.78 -1.41 -6.57
C ASP A 69 -18.48 -2.18 -6.84
N SER A 70 -18.56 -3.24 -7.64
CA SER A 70 -17.40 -4.04 -8.03
C SER A 70 -16.41 -3.25 -8.87
N ASP A 71 -16.90 -2.29 -9.67
CA ASP A 71 -16.04 -1.49 -10.56
C ASP A 71 -15.12 -0.56 -9.76
N SER A 72 -15.52 -0.24 -8.51
CA SER A 72 -14.68 0.47 -7.56
C SER A 72 -13.48 -0.34 -7.05
N TYR A 73 -13.23 -1.55 -7.55
CA TYR A 73 -12.04 -2.35 -7.23
C TYR A 73 -11.19 -2.67 -8.48
N ALA A 74 -11.43 -1.96 -9.60
CA ALA A 74 -10.55 -1.99 -10.75
C ALA A 74 -9.09 -1.71 -10.34
N MET A 75 -8.14 -2.42 -10.96
CA MET A 75 -6.72 -2.33 -10.58
C MET A 75 -6.18 -0.91 -10.70
N ASP A 76 -6.58 -0.15 -11.72
CA ASP A 76 -6.14 1.24 -11.92
C ASP A 76 -6.53 2.14 -10.73
N LEU A 77 -7.70 1.91 -10.13
CA LEU A 77 -8.13 2.63 -8.92
C LEU A 77 -7.32 2.18 -7.69
N VAL A 78 -7.04 0.88 -7.58
CA VAL A 78 -6.17 0.35 -6.51
C VAL A 78 -4.75 0.91 -6.62
N VAL A 79 -4.19 1.00 -7.83
CA VAL A 79 -2.88 1.61 -8.08
C VAL A 79 -2.93 3.11 -7.75
N GLY A 80 -3.99 3.81 -8.16
CA GLY A 80 -4.21 5.21 -7.83
C GLY A 80 -4.22 5.50 -6.32
N ASP A 81 -4.78 4.60 -5.51
CA ASP A 81 -4.70 4.71 -4.04
C ASP A 81 -3.27 4.69 -3.53
N LEU A 82 -2.48 3.73 -4.02
CA LEU A 82 -1.11 3.54 -3.57
C LEU A 82 -0.23 4.70 -4.06
N LEU A 83 -0.46 5.18 -5.28
CA LEU A 83 0.24 6.31 -5.86
C LEU A 83 -0.04 7.60 -5.06
N GLU A 84 -1.29 7.87 -4.71
CA GLU A 84 -1.67 9.04 -3.90
C GLU A 84 -1.00 9.03 -2.52
N ILE A 85 -0.90 7.85 -1.88
CA ILE A 85 -0.14 7.69 -0.63
C ILE A 85 1.34 8.03 -0.85
N LEU A 86 1.95 7.52 -1.93
CA LEU A 86 3.34 7.81 -2.23
C LEU A 86 3.57 9.28 -2.58
N ASP A 87 2.65 9.94 -3.27
CA ASP A 87 2.71 11.38 -3.56
C ASP A 87 2.62 12.24 -2.31
N THR A 88 1.78 11.83 -1.36
CA THR A 88 1.63 12.53 -0.09
C THR A 88 2.84 12.32 0.82
N GLU A 89 3.31 11.08 0.94
CA GLU A 89 4.32 10.71 1.93
C GLU A 89 5.75 10.81 1.39
N SER A 90 5.95 10.55 0.11
CA SER A 90 7.27 10.49 -0.54
C SER A 90 7.29 11.24 -1.87
N PRO A 91 6.95 12.55 -1.89
CA PRO A 91 6.85 13.32 -3.13
C PRO A 91 8.16 13.47 -3.90
N PHE A 92 9.30 13.33 -3.22
CA PHE A 92 10.63 13.64 -3.78
C PHE A 92 11.56 12.44 -3.92
N GLU A 93 11.12 11.24 -3.55
CA GLU A 93 11.93 10.04 -3.65
C GLU A 93 11.07 8.78 -3.91
N PRO A 94 11.60 7.77 -4.62
CA PRO A 94 10.92 6.49 -4.76
C PRO A 94 10.94 5.70 -3.45
N ALA A 95 9.88 4.93 -3.20
CA ALA A 95 9.75 4.10 -2.00
C ALA A 95 10.15 2.64 -2.26
N HIS A 96 10.61 1.96 -1.22
CA HIS A 96 10.59 0.50 -1.21
C HIS A 96 9.12 0.06 -1.11
N VAL A 97 8.73 -1.01 -1.81
CA VAL A 97 7.36 -1.52 -1.77
C VAL A 97 7.34 -3.01 -1.43
N LEU A 98 6.47 -3.38 -0.51
CA LEU A 98 6.23 -4.74 -0.08
C LEU A 98 4.74 -5.06 -0.19
N GLY A 99 4.42 -6.11 -0.94
CA GLY A 99 3.04 -6.56 -1.11
C GLY A 99 2.86 -8.06 -0.82
N TYR A 100 1.77 -8.40 -0.13
CA TYR A 100 1.40 -9.78 0.15
C TYR A 100 0.10 -10.17 -0.57
N SER A 101 0.09 -11.29 -1.29
CA SER A 101 -1.08 -11.81 -2.01
C SER A 101 -1.69 -10.76 -2.96
N PHE A 102 -2.95 -10.34 -2.76
CA PHE A 102 -3.58 -9.25 -3.53
C PHE A 102 -2.77 -7.94 -3.46
N GLY A 103 -2.22 -7.60 -2.29
CA GLY A 103 -1.32 -6.47 -2.16
C GLY A 103 -0.06 -6.63 -3.00
N GLY A 104 0.43 -7.86 -3.15
CA GLY A 104 1.53 -8.21 -4.04
C GLY A 104 1.19 -7.99 -5.51
N ARG A 105 0.00 -8.39 -5.98
CA ARG A 105 -0.50 -8.04 -7.31
C ARG A 105 -0.59 -6.53 -7.51
N SER A 106 -1.06 -5.81 -6.49
CA SER A 106 -1.24 -4.36 -6.53
C SER A 106 0.09 -3.60 -6.65
N VAL A 107 1.10 -3.96 -5.87
CA VAL A 107 2.42 -3.32 -5.96
C VAL A 107 3.18 -3.72 -7.24
N MET A 108 2.91 -4.89 -7.82
CA MET A 108 3.45 -5.24 -9.15
C MET A 108 2.86 -4.33 -10.23
N SER A 109 1.52 -4.13 -10.25
CA SER A 109 0.88 -3.19 -11.19
C SER A 109 1.43 -1.77 -11.01
N LEU A 110 1.51 -1.28 -9.77
CA LEU A 110 2.14 0.01 -9.47
C LEU A 110 3.57 0.10 -10.01
N THR A 111 4.38 -0.97 -9.88
CA THR A 111 5.76 -0.98 -10.38
C THR A 111 5.83 -0.95 -11.91
N VAL A 112 4.90 -1.60 -12.59
CA VAL A 112 4.82 -1.60 -14.07
C VAL A 112 4.39 -0.23 -14.59
N GLU A 113 3.41 0.40 -13.95
CA GLU A 113 2.81 1.66 -14.40
C GLU A 113 3.60 2.89 -13.95
N HIS A 114 4.26 2.82 -12.79
CA HIS A 114 4.93 3.93 -12.09
C HIS A 114 6.30 3.52 -11.55
N SER A 115 7.14 2.93 -12.40
CA SER A 115 8.47 2.41 -12.02
C SER A 115 9.37 3.46 -11.36
N GLU A 116 9.21 4.74 -11.70
CA GLU A 116 9.93 5.88 -11.13
C GLU A 116 9.61 6.13 -9.65
N ARG A 117 8.51 5.56 -9.14
CA ARG A 117 8.08 5.66 -7.74
C ARG A 117 8.53 4.50 -6.88
N VAL A 118 9.11 3.46 -7.49
CA VAL A 118 9.45 2.20 -6.82
C VAL A 118 10.96 1.97 -6.83
N ARG A 119 11.57 2.05 -5.65
CA ARG A 119 13.01 1.83 -5.46
C ARG A 119 13.38 0.34 -5.46
N SER A 120 12.51 -0.49 -4.88
CA SER A 120 12.63 -1.95 -4.92
C SER A 120 11.28 -2.59 -4.66
N LEU A 121 11.06 -3.77 -5.24
CA LEU A 121 9.83 -4.54 -5.10
C LEU A 121 10.09 -5.84 -4.32
N THR A 122 9.31 -6.08 -3.26
CA THR A 122 9.25 -7.36 -2.54
C THR A 122 7.83 -7.90 -2.58
N VAL A 123 7.66 -9.15 -3.01
CA VAL A 123 6.34 -9.81 -3.10
C VAL A 123 6.32 -11.13 -2.33
N GLY A 124 5.21 -11.41 -1.65
CA GLY A 124 4.99 -12.65 -0.92
C GLY A 124 3.64 -13.28 -1.23
N ALA A 125 3.60 -14.61 -1.39
CA ALA A 125 2.39 -15.38 -1.68
C ALA A 125 1.57 -14.84 -2.88
N VAL A 126 2.28 -14.47 -3.95
CA VAL A 126 1.70 -13.97 -5.20
C VAL A 126 1.76 -15.05 -6.26
N VAL A 127 0.67 -15.22 -7.00
CA VAL A 127 0.69 -15.97 -8.26
C VAL A 127 0.93 -14.96 -9.37
N ALA A 128 2.10 -15.01 -10.01
CA ALA A 128 2.28 -14.37 -11.32
C ALA A 128 1.38 -15.11 -12.31
N GLY A 129 0.42 -14.41 -12.91
CA GLY A 129 -0.41 -14.96 -13.98
C GLY A 129 0.47 -15.44 -15.14
N ARG A 130 0.06 -16.55 -15.76
CA ARG A 130 0.60 -16.99 -17.05
C ARG A 130 0.19 -16.04 -18.17
#